data_AF-A0A0T2QHB2-F1
#
_entry.id   AF-A0A0T2QHB2-F1
#
_cell.length_a   1.000
_cell.length_b   1.000
_cell.length_c   1.000
_cell.angle_alpha   90.00
_cell.angle_beta   90.00
_cell.angle_gamma   90.00
#
_symmetry.space_group_name_H-M   'P 1'
#
loop_
_entity.id
_entity.type
_entity.pdbx_description
1 polymer ?
#
loop_
_entity_poly.entity_id
_entity_poly.type
_entity_poly.pdbx_seq_one_letter_code
_entity_poly.pdbx_strand_id
1 'polypeptide(L)'
;MSGDTEAQQRLLWLLDAPLFVDEALVARLFDAVVRPDYEVQSRQVGHASEDTRRRLFGAELTGGYDLGLSFLTGKLKLEAKGTAEHENAHKVTDSSSLTEVPVDTAGRRLEEIALTYLNNHPERIVFVNTDGTARDFTGRTLAIADLEKAAVAPPRMLAFVNVAAGTPIIPMACELEKGGTRLLFERYINELWKDDAQKPTYPTDRAELEARRAYWAALAERFSSRTAMELIEAAGTDGRLGWIDFRMPIGSQGDAMHLHAVLGGRYYTGDFAYNLVRRGNHHGIRLVGTMKAGMDLNILAVFDR
;
A
#
# COMPACT_ATOMS: atom_id res chain seq x y z
N MET A 1 4.05 -2.51 -26.58
CA MET A 1 4.47 -1.42 -25.68
C MET A 1 5.84 -1.81 -25.14
N SER A 2 6.81 -0.89 -25.12
CA SER A 2 8.14 -1.19 -24.56
C SER A 2 8.04 -1.36 -23.04
N GLY A 3 8.95 -2.13 -22.44
CA GLY A 3 8.96 -2.40 -21.00
C GLY A 3 9.04 -1.12 -20.14
N ASP A 4 9.71 -0.09 -20.64
CA ASP A 4 9.85 1.21 -19.96
C ASP A 4 8.51 1.94 -19.79
N THR A 5 7.61 1.89 -20.78
CA THR A 5 6.29 2.53 -20.67
C THR A 5 5.41 1.87 -19.61
N GLU A 6 5.53 0.55 -19.44
CA GLU A 6 4.75 -0.18 -18.43
C GLU A 6 5.28 0.07 -17.02
N ALA A 7 6.61 0.17 -16.86
CA ALA A 7 7.24 0.53 -15.59
C ALA A 7 6.92 1.98 -15.16
N GLN A 8 6.85 2.91 -16.11
CA GLN A 8 6.42 4.29 -15.88
C GLN A 8 4.98 4.38 -15.37
N GLN A 9 4.05 3.67 -16.02
CA GLN A 9 2.65 3.62 -15.59
C GLN A 9 2.48 3.07 -14.17
N ARG A 10 3.34 2.14 -13.77
CA ARG A 10 3.35 1.56 -12.42
C ARG A 10 3.80 2.54 -11.33
N LEU A 11 4.48 3.64 -11.68
CA LEU A 11 4.93 4.65 -10.74
C LEU A 11 4.07 5.93 -10.72
N LEU A 12 3.07 6.04 -11.61
CA LEU A 12 2.19 7.22 -11.66
C LEU A 12 1.44 7.49 -10.35
N TRP A 13 1.27 6.50 -9.47
CA TRP A 13 0.64 6.72 -8.15
C TRP A 13 1.43 7.68 -7.25
N LEU A 14 2.73 7.90 -7.52
CA LEU A 14 3.51 8.92 -6.82
C LEU A 14 2.98 10.34 -7.06
N LEU A 15 2.13 10.52 -8.07
CA LEU A 15 1.45 11.78 -8.39
C LEU A 15 0.15 11.98 -7.60
N ASP A 16 -0.40 10.91 -7.05
CA ASP A 16 -1.73 10.93 -6.45
C ASP A 16 -1.64 11.21 -4.95
N ALA A 17 -2.60 11.98 -4.44
CA ALA A 17 -2.76 12.13 -3.01
C ALA A 17 -3.37 10.84 -2.43
N PRO A 18 -2.79 10.25 -1.36
CA PRO A 18 -3.39 9.08 -0.72
C PRO A 18 -4.74 9.46 -0.09
N LEU A 19 -5.75 8.64 -0.30
CA LEU A 19 -7.01 8.69 0.44
C LEU A 19 -6.74 8.44 1.94
N PHE A 20 -5.85 7.48 2.24
CA PHE A 20 -5.36 7.20 3.58
C PHE A 20 -3.89 6.80 3.55
N VAL A 21 -3.16 7.16 4.60
CA VAL A 21 -1.79 6.70 4.85
C VAL A 21 -1.58 6.48 6.34
N ASP A 22 -1.04 5.32 6.71
CA ASP A 22 -0.65 4.99 8.07
C ASP A 22 0.70 5.65 8.40
N GLU A 23 0.67 6.83 9.02
CA GLU A 23 1.89 7.56 9.34
C GLU A 23 2.84 6.76 10.25
N ALA A 24 2.29 6.01 11.22
CA ALA A 24 3.08 5.30 12.22
C ALA A 24 3.71 4.03 11.65
N LEU A 25 2.96 3.24 10.89
CA LEU A 25 3.46 2.02 10.28
C LEU A 25 4.44 2.33 9.13
N VAL A 26 4.16 3.37 8.34
CA VAL A 26 5.09 3.85 7.31
C VAL A 26 6.38 4.35 7.94
N ALA A 27 6.32 5.09 9.06
CA ALA A 27 7.52 5.52 9.79
C ALA A 27 8.39 4.33 10.22
N ARG A 28 7.79 3.32 10.87
CA ARG A 28 8.53 2.12 11.32
C ARG A 28 9.15 1.36 10.16
N LEU A 29 8.43 1.24 9.03
CA LEU A 29 8.96 0.59 7.84
C LEU A 29 10.09 1.39 7.21
N PHE A 30 9.95 2.72 7.17
CA PHE A 30 10.97 3.64 6.68
C PHE A 30 12.27 3.46 7.47
N ASP A 31 12.20 3.48 8.81
CA ASP A 31 13.37 3.31 9.66
C ASP A 31 14.02 1.93 9.47
N ALA A 32 13.21 0.88 9.28
CA ALA A 32 13.72 -0.48 9.07
C ALA A 32 14.41 -0.69 7.72
N VAL A 33 13.90 -0.05 6.66
CA VAL A 33 14.34 -0.24 5.27
C VAL A 33 15.42 0.75 4.87
N VAL A 34 15.23 2.02 5.21
CA VAL A 34 16.13 3.11 4.84
C VAL A 34 17.29 3.24 5.84
N ARG A 35 17.06 2.88 7.11
CA ARG A 35 18.04 2.95 8.21
C ARG A 35 18.83 4.27 8.23
N PRO A 36 18.19 5.41 8.50
CA PRO A 36 18.90 6.68 8.59
C PRO A 36 19.95 6.61 9.72
N ASP A 37 21.19 6.99 9.43
CA ASP A 37 22.33 6.94 10.37
C ASP A 37 22.17 7.91 11.57
N TYR A 38 21.20 8.83 11.55
CA TYR A 38 20.96 9.83 12.58
C TYR A 38 19.46 10.10 12.78
N GLU A 39 19.07 10.47 14.02
CA GLU A 39 17.71 10.88 14.37
C GLU A 39 17.35 12.19 13.63
N VAL A 40 16.22 12.20 12.92
CA VAL A 40 15.87 13.25 11.96
C VAL A 40 15.48 14.55 12.69
N GLN A 41 16.45 15.40 13.01
CA GLN A 41 16.19 16.81 13.36
C GLN A 41 16.40 17.77 12.17
N SER A 42 17.22 17.38 11.19
CA SER A 42 17.35 18.05 9.90
C SER A 42 18.14 17.14 8.97
N ARG A 43 17.53 16.69 7.88
CA ARG A 43 18.18 15.85 6.89
C ARG A 43 18.86 16.73 5.83
N GLN A 44 20.19 16.78 5.82
CA GLN A 44 20.92 16.97 4.57
C GLN A 44 20.98 15.62 3.88
N VAL A 45 20.41 15.54 2.68
CA VAL A 45 20.32 14.30 1.92
C VAL A 45 21.72 13.82 1.56
N GLY A 46 22.17 12.75 2.20
CA GLY A 46 23.38 12.01 1.80
C GLY A 46 23.16 11.28 0.47
N HIS A 47 24.22 11.27 -0.34
CA HIS A 47 24.34 10.93 -1.76
C HIS A 47 23.63 9.68 -2.32
N ALA A 48 23.06 8.80 -1.50
CA ALA A 48 22.38 7.60 -1.99
C ALA A 48 20.99 7.87 -2.61
N SER A 49 20.28 8.93 -2.20
CA SER A 49 18.94 9.23 -2.73
C SER A 49 18.96 10.16 -3.95
N GLU A 50 19.97 11.01 -4.09
CA GLU A 50 20.04 11.97 -5.20
C GLU A 50 20.35 11.28 -6.52
N ASP A 51 21.25 10.29 -6.56
CA ASP A 51 21.55 9.57 -7.80
C ASP A 51 20.37 8.72 -8.28
N THR A 52 19.66 8.04 -7.36
CA THR A 52 18.45 7.29 -7.72
C THR A 52 17.31 8.23 -8.11
N ARG A 53 17.12 9.36 -7.40
CA ARG A 53 16.15 10.39 -7.82
C ARG A 53 16.53 11.02 -9.15
N ARG A 54 17.82 11.28 -9.42
CA ARG A 54 18.29 11.78 -10.71
C ARG A 54 18.12 10.75 -11.82
N ARG A 55 18.28 9.45 -11.55
CA ARG A 55 18.02 8.39 -12.54
C ARG A 55 16.53 8.21 -12.85
N LEU A 56 15.65 8.43 -11.87
CA LEU A 56 14.21 8.25 -12.03
C LEU A 56 13.51 9.52 -12.53
N PHE A 57 14.01 10.69 -12.14
CA PHE A 57 13.38 12.00 -12.34
C PHE A 57 14.29 13.02 -13.05
N GLY A 58 15.46 12.62 -13.53
CA GLY A 58 16.42 13.45 -14.26
C GLY A 58 16.83 12.81 -15.58
N ALA A 59 17.02 13.64 -16.60
CA ALA A 59 17.50 13.20 -17.90
C ALA A 59 19.03 13.13 -17.89
N GLU A 60 19.62 12.02 -17.48
CA GLU A 60 20.98 11.69 -17.92
C GLU A 60 21.30 10.20 -17.90
N LEU A 61 21.62 9.72 -19.12
CA LEU A 61 21.96 8.37 -19.52
C LEU A 61 23.22 7.87 -18.82
N THR A 62 23.09 6.94 -17.87
CA THR A 62 24.06 5.85 -17.66
C THR A 62 23.41 4.67 -16.91
N GLY A 63 22.95 3.68 -17.68
CA GLY A 63 22.97 2.27 -17.26
C GLY A 63 22.07 1.78 -16.13
N GLY A 64 20.95 2.45 -15.83
CA GLY A 64 19.91 1.94 -14.92
C GLY A 64 18.58 2.64 -15.19
N TYR A 65 17.51 1.86 -15.33
CA TYR A 65 16.13 2.24 -15.70
C TYR A 65 15.84 3.75 -15.75
N ASP A 66 15.83 4.34 -16.95
CA ASP A 66 15.35 5.71 -17.17
C ASP A 66 13.81 5.68 -17.18
N LEU A 67 13.22 6.06 -16.05
CA LEU A 67 11.78 6.08 -15.89
C LEU A 67 11.18 7.42 -16.33
N GLY A 68 11.95 8.37 -16.87
CA GLY A 68 11.39 9.54 -17.57
C GLY A 68 10.38 10.37 -16.76
N LEU A 69 10.39 10.29 -15.42
CA LEU A 69 9.46 11.03 -14.55
C LEU A 69 9.92 12.48 -14.35
N SER A 70 10.65 13.06 -15.28
CA SER A 70 11.26 14.40 -15.20
C SER A 70 10.25 15.55 -15.13
N PHE A 71 8.96 15.30 -15.37
CA PHE A 71 7.90 16.28 -15.13
C PHE A 71 7.55 16.43 -13.64
N LEU A 72 7.90 15.46 -12.78
CA LEU A 72 7.73 15.52 -11.33
C LEU A 72 8.72 16.43 -10.62
N THR A 73 9.86 16.72 -11.26
CA THR A 73 10.85 17.70 -10.78
C THR A 73 10.52 19.12 -11.28
N GLY A 74 9.26 19.38 -11.62
CA GLY A 74 8.73 20.71 -11.94
C GLY A 74 9.05 21.70 -10.82
N LYS A 75 10.20 22.38 -10.97
CA LYS A 75 10.92 23.29 -10.05
C LYS A 75 12.15 22.74 -9.31
N LEU A 76 13.03 22.01 -10.01
CA LEU A 76 14.48 22.12 -9.75
C LEU A 76 15.21 22.69 -10.98
N LYS A 77 14.66 23.76 -11.56
CA LYS A 77 15.41 24.73 -12.36
C LYS A 77 15.74 25.92 -11.45
N LEU A 78 16.49 25.69 -10.38
CA LEU A 78 17.21 26.77 -9.70
C LEU A 78 18.65 26.68 -10.21
N GLU A 79 18.96 27.59 -11.11
CA GLU A 79 20.30 28.06 -11.51
C GLU A 79 21.47 27.15 -11.13
N ALA A 80 21.78 26.19 -12.01
CA ALA A 80 23.15 25.72 -12.18
C ALA A 80 24.00 26.84 -12.80
N LYS A 81 24.16 27.96 -12.07
CA LYS A 81 25.33 28.82 -12.19
C LYS A 81 26.30 28.33 -11.13
N GLY A 82 27.36 27.69 -11.62
CA GLY A 82 28.27 26.92 -10.81
C GLY A 82 28.99 27.73 -9.74
N THR A 83 29.49 26.99 -8.77
CA THR A 83 30.72 27.31 -8.07
C THR A 83 31.43 25.99 -7.81
N ALA A 84 32.42 25.70 -8.66
CA ALA A 84 33.59 24.97 -8.19
C ALA A 84 34.14 25.73 -7.00
N GLU A 85 34.35 25.05 -5.88
CA GLU A 85 35.04 25.60 -4.73
C GLU A 85 36.47 25.94 -5.12
N HIS A 86 36.69 27.22 -5.41
CA HIS A 86 37.97 27.85 -5.18
C HIS A 86 37.78 28.78 -3.99
N GLU A 87 38.39 28.43 -2.87
CA GLU A 87 38.56 29.32 -1.72
C GLU A 87 39.13 30.66 -2.20
N ASN A 88 38.36 31.73 -2.04
CA ASN A 88 38.88 33.07 -1.81
C ASN A 88 37.86 33.87 -1.01
N ALA A 89 38.28 34.27 0.18
CA ALA A 89 37.56 35.15 1.07
C ALA A 89 37.32 36.53 0.43
N HIS A 90 36.09 37.05 0.49
CA HIS A 90 35.79 38.42 0.95
C HIS A 90 34.28 38.76 0.92
N LYS A 91 33.81 39.28 2.07
CA LYS A 91 32.75 40.30 2.30
C LYS A 91 31.30 40.06 1.80
N VAL A 92 30.48 39.65 2.78
CA VAL A 92 29.08 40.03 3.10
C VAL A 92 28.43 41.11 2.22
N THR A 93 27.32 40.77 1.56
CA THR A 93 26.09 41.61 1.53
C THR A 93 24.85 40.75 1.22
N ASP A 94 23.86 40.78 2.12
CA ASP A 94 22.47 40.32 2.03
C ASP A 94 22.17 38.99 1.31
N SER A 95 22.42 37.88 2.00
CA SER A 95 21.73 36.61 1.70
C SER A 95 20.44 36.52 2.51
N SER A 96 19.29 36.59 1.85
CA SER A 96 18.07 36.01 2.41
C SER A 96 18.31 34.50 2.53
N SER A 97 18.68 34.02 3.72
CA SER A 97 18.84 32.60 3.96
C SER A 97 17.45 31.96 3.95
N LEU A 98 17.06 31.39 2.81
CA LEU A 98 15.89 30.54 2.73
C LEU A 98 16.28 29.22 3.42
N THR A 99 15.86 29.03 4.67
CA THR A 99 16.06 27.76 5.36
C THR A 99 15.00 26.78 4.86
N GLU A 100 15.37 26.00 3.85
CA GLU A 100 14.55 24.90 3.35
C GLU A 100 14.54 23.78 4.39
N VAL A 101 13.41 23.64 5.10
CA VAL A 101 13.19 22.52 6.02
C VAL A 101 12.60 21.35 5.22
N PRO A 102 13.12 20.13 5.33
CA PRO A 102 12.62 18.99 4.58
C PRO A 102 11.16 18.69 4.93
N VAL A 103 10.36 18.37 3.91
CA VAL A 103 8.97 17.95 4.09
C VAL A 103 8.95 16.49 4.51
N ASP A 104 8.88 16.26 5.82
CA ASP A 104 8.83 14.92 6.43
C ASP A 104 7.36 14.48 6.62
N THR A 105 6.79 13.93 5.55
CA THR A 105 5.41 13.43 5.55
C THR A 105 5.39 11.93 5.29
N ALA A 106 4.34 11.24 5.75
CA ALA A 106 4.18 9.81 5.51
C ALA A 106 4.17 9.46 4.00
N GLY A 107 3.60 10.32 3.15
CA GLY A 107 3.66 10.15 1.69
C GLY A 107 5.11 10.16 1.16
N ARG A 108 5.94 11.11 1.62
CA ARG A 108 7.36 11.16 1.23
C ARG A 108 8.16 9.97 1.76
N ARG A 109 7.89 9.50 2.98
CA ARG A 109 8.50 8.29 3.51
C ARG A 109 8.11 7.05 2.71
N LEU A 110 6.84 6.94 2.29
CA LEU A 110 6.37 5.84 1.44
C LEU A 110 7.03 5.86 0.05
N GLU A 111 7.17 7.05 -0.55
CA GLU A 111 7.95 7.23 -1.79
C GLU A 111 9.38 6.71 -1.60
N GLU A 112 10.08 7.15 -0.56
CA GLU A 112 11.46 6.74 -0.31
C GLU A 112 11.60 5.24 -0.05
N ILE A 113 10.66 4.62 0.69
CA ILE A 113 10.62 3.16 0.82
C ILE A 113 10.53 2.51 -0.56
N ALA A 114 9.62 2.96 -1.42
CA ALA A 114 9.45 2.41 -2.76
C ALA A 114 10.73 2.58 -3.60
N LEU A 115 11.41 3.73 -3.51
CA LEU A 115 12.68 3.99 -4.18
C LEU A 115 13.81 3.09 -3.67
N THR A 116 13.91 2.87 -2.36
CA THR A 116 14.90 1.96 -1.77
C THR A 116 14.65 0.51 -2.22
N TYR A 117 13.39 0.07 -2.26
CA TYR A 117 13.05 -1.24 -2.82
C TYR A 117 13.41 -1.32 -4.30
N LEU A 118 13.12 -0.29 -5.09
CA LEU A 118 13.41 -0.28 -6.51
C LEU A 118 14.92 -0.42 -6.79
N ASN A 119 15.75 0.24 -5.98
CA ASN A 119 17.20 0.20 -6.12
C ASN A 119 17.83 -1.13 -5.68
N ASN A 120 17.32 -1.72 -4.60
CA ASN A 120 17.98 -2.85 -3.93
C ASN A 120 17.29 -4.21 -4.15
N HIS A 121 15.96 -4.20 -4.32
CA HIS A 121 15.10 -5.38 -4.38
C HIS A 121 13.90 -5.18 -5.34
N PRO A 122 14.12 -4.82 -6.63
CA PRO A 122 13.02 -4.55 -7.57
C PRO A 122 12.08 -5.76 -7.77
N GLU A 123 12.58 -6.98 -7.60
CA GLU A 123 11.81 -8.22 -7.62
C GLU A 123 10.86 -8.40 -6.42
N ARG A 124 11.02 -7.57 -5.38
CA ARG A 124 10.16 -7.53 -4.19
C ARG A 124 9.09 -6.45 -4.26
N ILE A 125 9.05 -5.66 -5.33
CA ILE A 125 7.93 -4.79 -5.64
C ILE A 125 6.98 -5.54 -6.57
N VAL A 126 5.74 -5.75 -6.12
CA VAL A 126 4.75 -6.53 -6.88
C VAL A 126 3.47 -5.73 -7.09
N PHE A 127 2.92 -5.84 -8.29
CA PHE A 127 1.63 -5.26 -8.69
C PHE A 127 0.65 -6.40 -8.88
N VAL A 128 -0.44 -6.38 -8.12
CA VAL A 128 -1.43 -7.45 -8.08
C VAL A 128 -2.77 -6.86 -8.47
N ASN A 129 -3.49 -7.48 -9.39
CA ASN A 129 -4.85 -7.09 -9.75
C ASN A 129 -5.85 -8.09 -9.16
N THR A 130 -7.10 -7.65 -8.96
CA THR A 130 -8.17 -8.51 -8.42
C THR A 130 -8.56 -9.66 -9.35
N ASP A 131 -8.21 -9.61 -10.64
CA ASP A 131 -8.35 -10.72 -11.58
C ASP A 131 -7.32 -11.85 -11.38
N GLY A 132 -6.43 -11.71 -10.39
CA GLY A 132 -5.40 -12.69 -10.05
C GLY A 132 -4.12 -12.55 -10.85
N THR A 133 -4.03 -11.59 -11.78
CA THR A 133 -2.78 -11.28 -12.47
C THR A 133 -1.83 -10.55 -11.54
N ALA A 134 -0.56 -10.95 -11.56
CA ALA A 134 0.48 -10.27 -10.81
C ALA A 134 1.78 -10.16 -11.59
N ARG A 135 2.49 -9.06 -11.40
CA ARG A 135 3.81 -8.81 -11.99
C ARG A 135 4.73 -8.17 -10.97
N ASP A 136 6.01 -8.50 -11.01
CA ASP A 136 7.00 -7.70 -10.31
C ASP A 136 7.38 -6.44 -11.10
N PHE A 137 8.18 -5.57 -10.49
CA PHE A 137 8.61 -4.33 -11.12
C PHE A 137 9.35 -4.56 -12.45
N THR A 138 10.11 -5.65 -12.55
CA THR A 138 10.86 -6.02 -13.76
C THR A 138 9.95 -6.49 -14.90
N GLY A 139 8.65 -6.66 -14.64
CA GLY A 139 7.66 -7.09 -15.63
C GLY A 139 7.48 -8.61 -15.70
N ARG A 140 8.17 -9.38 -14.85
CA ARG A 140 7.96 -10.83 -14.77
C ARG A 140 6.58 -11.10 -14.20
N THR A 141 5.82 -11.92 -14.91
CA THR A 141 4.50 -12.41 -14.44
C THR A 141 4.70 -13.44 -13.34
N LEU A 142 3.91 -13.33 -12.28
CA LEU A 142 3.96 -14.20 -11.10
C LEU A 142 2.61 -14.87 -10.93
N ALA A 143 2.59 -16.19 -10.71
CA ALA A 143 1.40 -16.87 -10.25
C ALA A 143 1.14 -16.52 -8.77
N ILE A 144 -0.14 -16.51 -8.36
CA ILE A 144 -0.52 -16.24 -6.96
C ILE A 144 0.18 -17.21 -5.99
N ALA A 145 0.30 -18.49 -6.35
CA ALA A 145 1.02 -19.48 -5.54
C ALA A 145 2.52 -19.17 -5.38
N ASP A 146 3.14 -18.54 -6.38
CA ASP A 146 4.56 -18.16 -6.31
C ASP A 146 4.74 -16.89 -5.46
N LEU A 147 3.80 -15.95 -5.55
CA LEU A 147 3.75 -14.79 -4.65
C LEU A 147 3.66 -15.23 -3.19
N GLU A 148 2.76 -16.15 -2.87
CA GLU A 148 2.56 -16.65 -1.52
C GLU A 148 3.84 -17.28 -0.94
N LYS A 149 4.51 -18.12 -1.73
CA LYS A 149 5.80 -18.74 -1.34
C LYS A 149 6.88 -17.68 -1.13
N ALA A 150 6.98 -16.74 -2.06
CA ALA A 150 8.03 -15.73 -2.02
C ALA A 150 7.82 -14.69 -0.91
N ALA A 151 6.58 -14.46 -0.47
CA ALA A 151 6.23 -13.58 0.65
C ALA A 151 6.74 -14.09 2.02
N VAL A 152 7.18 -15.35 2.11
CA VAL A 152 7.75 -15.93 3.34
C VAL A 152 9.10 -15.31 3.70
N ALA A 153 9.93 -15.00 2.69
CA ALA A 153 11.30 -14.55 2.88
C ALA A 153 11.41 -13.02 3.07
N PRO A 154 12.34 -12.52 3.91
CA PRO A 154 12.65 -11.09 4.00
C PRO A 154 13.56 -10.60 2.84
N PRO A 155 13.55 -9.29 2.52
CA PRO A 155 12.57 -8.31 2.98
C PRO A 155 11.16 -8.67 2.45
N ARG A 156 10.12 -8.35 3.23
CA ARG A 156 8.73 -8.60 2.83
C ARG A 156 8.45 -7.86 1.52
N MET A 157 7.56 -8.40 0.68
CA MET A 157 7.25 -7.73 -0.58
C MET A 157 6.49 -6.43 -0.33
N LEU A 158 6.85 -5.38 -1.08
CA LEU A 158 6.05 -4.18 -1.20
C LEU A 158 5.00 -4.40 -2.30
N ALA A 159 3.75 -4.56 -1.90
CA ALA A 159 2.66 -4.92 -2.79
C ALA A 159 1.77 -3.71 -3.10
N PHE A 160 1.48 -3.54 -4.39
CA PHE A 160 0.55 -2.58 -4.95
C PHE A 160 -0.66 -3.36 -5.50
N VAL A 161 -1.73 -3.41 -4.72
CA VAL A 161 -2.93 -4.18 -5.06
C VAL A 161 -3.97 -3.26 -5.69
N ASN A 162 -4.20 -3.46 -6.98
CA ASN A 162 -5.18 -2.75 -7.78
C ASN A 162 -6.55 -3.43 -7.61
N VAL A 163 -7.43 -2.79 -6.85
CA VAL A 163 -8.79 -3.24 -6.61
C VAL A 163 -9.70 -2.64 -7.66
N ALA A 164 -10.32 -3.48 -8.48
CA ALA A 164 -11.31 -3.03 -9.46
C ALA A 164 -12.63 -2.62 -8.78
N ALA A 165 -13.37 -1.69 -9.37
CA ALA A 165 -14.75 -1.42 -8.97
C ALA A 165 -15.60 -2.70 -9.06
N GLY A 166 -16.54 -2.85 -8.14
CA GLY A 166 -17.37 -4.03 -7.94
C GLY A 166 -16.71 -5.12 -7.10
N THR A 167 -15.41 -5.04 -6.77
CA THR A 167 -14.74 -6.07 -5.96
C THR A 167 -15.34 -6.15 -4.55
N PRO A 168 -15.73 -7.34 -4.06
CA PRO A 168 -16.15 -7.55 -2.68
C PRO A 168 -15.01 -7.28 -1.69
N ILE A 169 -15.28 -6.49 -0.64
CA ILE A 169 -14.36 -6.27 0.49
C ILE A 169 -15.12 -6.65 1.75
N ILE A 170 -14.95 -7.89 2.19
CA ILE A 170 -15.79 -8.52 3.21
C ILE A 170 -15.16 -8.29 4.58
N PRO A 171 -15.82 -7.58 5.53
CA PRO A 171 -15.29 -7.39 6.87
C PRO A 171 -15.31 -8.69 7.65
N MET A 172 -14.20 -9.02 8.30
CA MET A 172 -14.01 -10.29 9.01
C MET A 172 -14.10 -10.11 10.51
N ALA A 173 -13.17 -9.37 11.08
CA ALA A 173 -13.08 -9.15 12.52
C ALA A 173 -12.47 -7.79 12.81
N CYS A 174 -12.75 -7.26 14.00
CA CYS A 174 -12.09 -6.07 14.50
C CYS A 174 -11.87 -6.17 16.01
N GLU A 175 -11.01 -5.33 16.55
CA GLU A 175 -10.87 -5.11 18.00
C GLU A 175 -11.06 -3.63 18.31
N LEU A 176 -11.66 -3.33 19.46
CA LEU A 176 -11.77 -1.97 19.96
C LEU A 176 -10.49 -1.55 20.70
N GLU A 177 -10.15 -0.26 20.70
CA GLU A 177 -9.00 0.27 21.46
C GLU A 177 -9.08 -0.03 22.97
N LYS A 178 -10.29 -0.17 23.51
CA LYS A 178 -10.53 -0.54 24.92
C LYS A 178 -10.46 -2.05 25.16
N GLY A 179 -10.09 -2.83 24.15
CA GLY A 179 -10.14 -4.28 24.12
C GLY A 179 -11.49 -4.83 23.68
N GLY A 180 -11.48 -6.10 23.27
CA GLY A 180 -12.68 -6.86 22.87
C GLY A 180 -12.76 -7.05 21.36
N THR A 181 -12.64 -8.31 20.95
CA THR A 181 -12.73 -8.74 19.55
C THR A 181 -14.17 -8.94 19.12
N ARG A 182 -14.54 -8.47 17.93
CA ARG A 182 -15.84 -8.68 17.29
C ARG A 182 -15.66 -9.44 16.00
N LEU A 183 -16.42 -10.53 15.84
CA LEU A 183 -16.48 -11.30 14.61
C LEU A 183 -17.57 -10.69 13.71
N LEU A 184 -17.15 -9.84 12.78
CA LEU A 184 -18.06 -9.16 11.86
C LEU A 184 -18.65 -10.13 10.82
N PHE A 185 -17.87 -11.12 10.40
CA PHE A 185 -18.31 -12.10 9.39
C PHE A 185 -19.53 -12.91 9.84
N GLU A 186 -19.65 -13.25 11.13
CA GLU A 186 -20.80 -14.01 11.64
C GLU A 186 -22.09 -13.20 11.50
N ARG A 187 -22.04 -11.92 11.88
CA ARG A 187 -23.16 -10.99 11.72
C ARG A 187 -23.47 -10.77 10.24
N TYR A 188 -22.45 -10.63 9.42
CA TYR A 188 -22.59 -10.48 7.97
C TYR A 188 -23.30 -11.67 7.32
N ILE A 189 -22.89 -12.89 7.66
CA ILE A 189 -23.53 -14.13 7.17
C ILE A 189 -24.98 -14.19 7.65
N ASN A 190 -25.25 -13.90 8.93
CA ASN A 190 -26.61 -13.90 9.46
C ASN A 190 -27.52 -12.85 8.80
N GLU A 191 -26.96 -11.72 8.36
CA GLU A 191 -27.73 -10.72 7.65
C GLU A 191 -28.08 -11.15 6.21
N LEU A 192 -27.15 -11.77 5.50
CA LEU A 192 -27.31 -12.13 4.10
C LEU A 192 -27.95 -13.52 3.87
N TRP A 193 -27.84 -14.43 4.83
CA TRP A 193 -28.45 -15.75 4.80
C TRP A 193 -29.49 -15.86 5.91
N LYS A 194 -30.77 -15.67 5.54
CA LYS A 194 -31.90 -15.81 6.47
C LYS A 194 -32.27 -17.26 6.77
N ASP A 195 -31.95 -18.19 5.87
CA ASP A 195 -32.13 -19.63 6.04
C ASP A 195 -30.83 -20.26 6.57
N ASP A 196 -30.88 -20.82 7.78
CA ASP A 196 -29.74 -21.47 8.44
C ASP A 196 -29.18 -22.65 7.64
N ALA A 197 -30.02 -23.38 6.89
CA ALA A 197 -29.59 -24.52 6.09
C ALA A 197 -28.70 -24.12 4.90
N GLN A 198 -28.73 -22.85 4.50
CA GLN A 198 -27.94 -22.32 3.38
C GLN A 198 -26.71 -21.55 3.83
N LYS A 199 -26.51 -21.34 5.13
CA LYS A 199 -25.38 -20.55 5.64
C LYS A 199 -24.06 -21.24 5.30
N PRO A 200 -23.10 -20.52 4.66
CA PRO A 200 -21.79 -21.08 4.42
C PRO A 200 -21.06 -21.28 5.75
N THR A 201 -20.51 -22.47 5.96
CA THR A 201 -19.67 -22.77 7.13
C THR A 201 -18.22 -22.78 6.68
N TYR A 202 -17.35 -22.07 7.40
CA TYR A 202 -15.93 -22.10 7.09
C TYR A 202 -15.41 -23.54 7.25
N PRO A 203 -14.71 -24.09 6.25
CA PRO A 203 -14.23 -25.45 6.33
C PRO A 203 -13.12 -25.56 7.40
N THR A 204 -12.92 -26.76 7.93
CA THR A 204 -11.89 -26.99 8.97
C THR A 204 -10.48 -26.72 8.44
N ASP A 205 -9.50 -26.50 9.31
CA ASP A 205 -8.10 -26.22 8.93
C ASP A 205 -7.45 -27.33 8.09
N ARG A 206 -7.98 -28.55 8.16
CA ARG A 206 -7.53 -29.71 7.38
C ARG A 206 -8.22 -29.85 6.03
N ALA A 207 -9.17 -28.96 5.72
CA ALA A 207 -9.94 -29.06 4.51
C ALA A 207 -9.12 -28.75 3.25
N GLU A 208 -9.53 -29.39 2.16
CA GLU A 208 -8.94 -29.17 0.85
C GLU A 208 -9.12 -27.71 0.40
N LEU A 209 -8.22 -27.26 -0.47
CA LEU A 209 -8.20 -25.90 -1.01
C LEU A 209 -9.55 -25.53 -1.66
N GLU A 210 -10.17 -26.47 -2.38
CA GLU A 210 -11.43 -26.25 -3.08
C GLU A 210 -12.60 -25.95 -2.14
N ALA A 211 -12.64 -26.54 -0.94
CA ALA A 211 -13.67 -26.23 0.05
C ALA A 211 -13.53 -24.78 0.57
N ARG A 212 -12.30 -24.32 0.78
CA ARG A 212 -12.02 -22.92 1.17
C ARG A 212 -12.41 -21.95 0.06
N ARG A 213 -12.09 -22.30 -1.19
CA ARG A 213 -12.46 -21.53 -2.38
C ARG A 213 -13.97 -21.40 -2.54
N ALA A 214 -14.69 -22.50 -2.40
CA ALA A 214 -16.15 -22.50 -2.46
C ALA A 214 -16.79 -21.61 -1.38
N TYR A 215 -16.25 -21.63 -0.16
CA TYR A 215 -16.71 -20.76 0.93
C TYR A 215 -16.55 -19.27 0.57
N TRP A 216 -15.36 -18.86 0.11
CA TRP A 216 -15.12 -17.46 -0.24
C TRP A 216 -15.92 -17.02 -1.46
N ALA A 217 -16.08 -17.90 -2.45
CA ALA A 217 -16.93 -17.64 -3.62
C ALA A 217 -18.39 -17.39 -3.21
N ALA A 218 -18.95 -18.20 -2.30
CA ALA A 218 -20.31 -18.03 -1.80
C ALA A 218 -20.50 -16.69 -1.07
N LEU A 219 -19.51 -16.27 -0.27
CA LEU A 219 -19.54 -14.95 0.38
C LEU A 219 -19.45 -13.79 -0.61
N ALA A 220 -18.61 -13.92 -1.63
CA ALA A 220 -18.44 -12.92 -2.68
C ALA A 220 -19.71 -12.77 -3.53
N GLU A 221 -20.38 -13.87 -3.86
CA GLU A 221 -21.59 -13.88 -4.70
C GLU A 221 -22.75 -13.09 -4.06
N ARG A 222 -22.93 -13.20 -2.74
CA ARG A 222 -23.98 -12.46 -2.01
C ARG A 222 -23.50 -11.13 -1.42
N PHE A 223 -22.35 -10.63 -1.85
CA PHE A 223 -21.76 -9.44 -1.24
C PHE A 223 -22.67 -8.21 -1.32
N SER A 224 -22.77 -7.47 -0.21
CA SER A 224 -23.49 -6.20 -0.09
C SER A 224 -22.58 -5.19 0.59
N SER A 225 -22.09 -4.20 -0.18
CA SER A 225 -21.27 -3.10 0.36
C SER A 225 -22.01 -2.33 1.44
N ARG A 226 -23.31 -2.15 1.30
CA ARG A 226 -24.18 -1.51 2.29
C ARG A 226 -24.17 -2.26 3.63
N THR A 227 -24.41 -3.57 3.60
CA THR A 227 -24.44 -4.38 4.82
C THR A 227 -23.06 -4.42 5.48
N ALA A 228 -21.99 -4.50 4.69
CA ALA A 228 -20.63 -4.43 5.21
C ALA A 228 -20.34 -3.09 5.92
N MET A 229 -20.75 -1.97 5.32
CA MET A 229 -20.63 -0.63 5.92
C MET A 229 -21.44 -0.51 7.22
N GLU A 230 -22.70 -0.93 7.23
CA GLU A 230 -23.58 -0.88 8.40
C GLU A 230 -22.98 -1.70 9.58
N LEU A 231 -22.33 -2.83 9.30
CA LEU A 231 -21.64 -3.62 10.33
C LEU A 231 -20.40 -2.93 10.90
N ILE A 232 -19.63 -2.23 10.07
CA ILE A 232 -18.45 -1.46 10.50
C ILE A 232 -18.91 -0.30 11.41
N GLU A 233 -19.97 0.41 11.02
CA GLU A 233 -20.58 1.48 11.82
C GLU A 233 -21.07 0.93 13.17
N ALA A 234 -21.81 -0.18 13.16
CA ALA A 234 -22.30 -0.84 14.36
C ALA A 234 -21.17 -1.41 15.24
N ALA A 235 -20.02 -1.76 14.67
CA ALA A 235 -18.86 -2.17 15.44
C ALA A 235 -18.23 -0.99 16.18
N GLY A 236 -18.24 0.20 15.57
CA GLY A 236 -17.67 1.43 16.12
C GLY A 236 -18.53 2.15 17.17
N THR A 237 -19.77 1.71 17.42
CA THR A 237 -20.67 2.37 18.40
C THR A 237 -20.12 2.34 19.83
N ASP A 238 -19.39 1.28 20.17
CA ASP A 238 -18.91 1.04 21.54
C ASP A 238 -17.47 1.52 21.77
N GLY A 239 -16.84 2.10 20.74
CA GLY A 239 -15.49 2.63 20.82
C GLY A 239 -14.79 2.66 19.46
N ARG A 240 -13.60 3.25 19.47
CA ARG A 240 -12.73 3.27 18.28
C ARG A 240 -12.23 1.87 17.97
N LEU A 241 -12.21 1.52 16.69
CA LEU A 241 -11.57 0.29 16.23
C LEU A 241 -10.05 0.47 16.32
N GLY A 242 -9.36 -0.43 17.00
CA GLY A 242 -7.90 -0.49 17.02
C GLY A 242 -7.33 -1.12 15.75
N TRP A 243 -7.97 -2.20 15.28
CA TRP A 243 -7.66 -2.84 13.99
C TRP A 243 -8.91 -3.46 13.38
N ILE A 244 -8.84 -3.74 12.08
CA ILE A 244 -9.88 -4.47 11.34
C ILE A 244 -9.25 -5.33 10.24
N ASP A 245 -9.83 -6.50 10.06
CA ASP A 245 -9.48 -7.48 9.03
C ASP A 245 -10.59 -7.58 7.98
N PHE A 246 -10.17 -7.79 6.73
CA PHE A 246 -11.06 -8.06 5.61
C PHE A 246 -10.59 -9.27 4.81
N ARG A 247 -11.51 -9.82 4.01
CA ARG A 247 -11.22 -10.76 2.93
C ARG A 247 -11.68 -10.16 1.61
N MET A 248 -10.79 -10.23 0.62
CA MET A 248 -11.03 -9.73 -0.72
C MET A 248 -10.76 -10.85 -1.72
N PRO A 249 -11.74 -11.23 -2.56
CA PRO A 249 -11.51 -12.23 -3.61
C PRO A 249 -10.37 -11.79 -4.54
N ILE A 250 -9.56 -12.77 -4.95
CA ILE A 250 -8.49 -12.58 -5.92
C ILE A 250 -8.51 -13.71 -6.94
N GLY A 251 -8.49 -13.36 -8.21
CA GLY A 251 -8.65 -14.34 -9.29
C GLY A 251 -10.06 -14.91 -9.40
N SER A 252 -10.22 -15.90 -10.28
CA SER A 252 -11.50 -16.53 -10.57
C SER A 252 -11.74 -17.85 -9.84
N GLN A 253 -10.73 -18.37 -9.12
CA GLN A 253 -10.80 -19.68 -8.48
C GLN A 253 -11.37 -19.65 -7.05
N GLY A 254 -11.85 -18.50 -6.56
CA GLY A 254 -12.32 -18.36 -5.18
C GLY A 254 -11.20 -18.19 -4.16
N ASP A 255 -9.98 -17.86 -4.61
CA ASP A 255 -8.91 -17.46 -3.69
C ASP A 255 -9.24 -16.09 -3.07
N ALA A 256 -8.75 -15.84 -1.86
CA ALA A 256 -9.02 -14.60 -1.14
C ALA A 256 -7.77 -14.06 -0.46
N MET A 257 -7.48 -12.79 -0.71
CA MET A 257 -6.46 -12.02 0.00
C MET A 257 -7.00 -11.58 1.36
N HIS A 258 -6.20 -11.75 2.40
CA HIS A 258 -6.45 -11.14 3.70
C HIS A 258 -5.94 -9.71 3.69
N LEU A 259 -6.74 -8.77 4.20
CA LEU A 259 -6.34 -7.37 4.34
C LEU A 259 -6.38 -7.02 5.82
N HIS A 260 -5.24 -6.59 6.36
CA HIS A 260 -5.10 -6.15 7.74
C HIS A 260 -4.86 -4.65 7.79
N ALA A 261 -5.65 -3.94 8.61
CA ALA A 261 -5.51 -2.50 8.79
C ALA A 261 -5.44 -2.13 10.27
N VAL A 262 -4.38 -1.39 10.64
CA VAL A 262 -4.13 -0.87 12.00
C VAL A 262 -3.81 0.61 11.91
N LEU A 263 -4.74 1.40 11.39
CA LEU A 263 -4.54 2.83 11.20
C LEU A 263 -4.67 3.59 12.53
N GLY A 264 -3.77 3.31 13.46
CA GLY A 264 -3.60 4.04 14.70
C GLY A 264 -2.91 5.37 14.41
N GLY A 265 -3.64 6.48 14.49
CA GLY A 265 -3.07 7.79 14.20
C GLY A 265 -4.14 8.86 13.97
N ARG A 266 -3.94 9.70 12.93
CA ARG A 266 -4.83 10.83 12.60
C ARG A 266 -6.23 10.40 12.13
N TYR A 267 -6.34 9.21 11.52
CA TYR A 267 -7.58 8.70 10.98
C TYR A 267 -8.19 7.70 11.94
N TYR A 268 -9.52 7.71 12.08
CA TYR A 268 -10.21 6.66 12.81
C TYR A 268 -10.28 5.40 11.93
N THR A 269 -9.83 4.26 12.45
CA THR A 269 -9.87 2.97 11.74
C THR A 269 -11.28 2.62 11.26
N GLY A 270 -12.33 3.04 11.97
CA GLY A 270 -13.72 2.90 11.53
C GLY A 270 -14.05 3.71 10.26
N ASP A 271 -13.64 4.98 10.21
CA ASP A 271 -13.83 5.84 9.03
C ASP A 271 -13.04 5.30 7.83
N PHE A 272 -11.82 4.83 8.08
CA PHE A 272 -11.05 4.13 7.06
C PHE A 272 -11.78 2.90 6.56
N ALA A 273 -12.19 2.01 7.46
CA ALA A 273 -12.85 0.75 7.13
C ALA A 273 -14.11 1.00 6.28
N TYR A 274 -14.93 1.97 6.68
CA TYR A 274 -16.10 2.39 5.94
C TYR A 274 -15.72 2.87 4.53
N ASN A 275 -14.74 3.77 4.41
CA ASN A 275 -14.32 4.29 3.11
C ASN A 275 -13.62 3.24 2.25
N LEU A 276 -12.89 2.29 2.84
CA LEU A 276 -12.25 1.18 2.13
C LEU A 276 -13.32 0.34 1.43
N VAL A 277 -14.38 -0.06 2.14
CA VAL A 277 -15.49 -0.81 1.54
C VAL A 277 -16.23 0.04 0.51
N ARG A 278 -16.60 1.27 0.87
CA ARG A 278 -17.39 2.16 0.00
C ARG A 278 -16.65 2.52 -1.30
N ARG A 279 -15.45 3.09 -1.18
CA ARG A 279 -14.65 3.57 -2.32
C ARG A 279 -14.08 2.40 -3.09
N GLY A 280 -13.55 1.39 -2.40
CA GLY A 280 -13.00 0.20 -3.04
C GLY A 280 -14.03 -0.56 -3.86
N ASN A 281 -15.24 -0.73 -3.34
CA ASN A 281 -16.30 -1.39 -4.10
C ASN A 281 -16.92 -0.49 -5.19
N HIS A 282 -17.13 0.81 -4.97
CA HIS A 282 -17.85 1.64 -5.95
C HIS A 282 -16.95 2.21 -7.06
N HIS A 283 -15.71 2.54 -6.74
CA HIS A 283 -14.80 3.25 -7.66
C HIS A 283 -13.55 2.43 -8.00
N GLY A 284 -13.21 1.46 -7.15
CA GLY A 284 -11.90 0.83 -7.21
C GLY A 284 -10.85 1.71 -6.54
N ILE A 285 -9.78 1.08 -6.06
CA ILE A 285 -8.71 1.73 -5.29
C ILE A 285 -7.40 1.01 -5.55
N ARG A 286 -6.28 1.63 -5.17
CA ARG A 286 -4.98 0.98 -5.04
C ARG A 286 -4.61 0.89 -3.57
N LEU A 287 -4.39 -0.34 -3.10
CA LEU A 287 -3.81 -0.60 -1.79
C LEU A 287 -2.29 -0.68 -1.94
N VAL A 288 -1.57 -0.05 -1.01
CA VAL A 288 -0.12 -0.21 -0.87
C VAL A 288 0.13 -0.83 0.49
N GLY A 289 0.91 -1.91 0.53
CA GLY A 289 1.13 -2.64 1.77
C GLY A 289 2.34 -3.56 1.73
N THR A 290 2.63 -4.15 2.88
CA THR A 290 3.62 -5.24 2.96
C THR A 290 2.89 -6.58 2.92
N MET A 291 3.31 -7.46 2.00
CA MET A 291 2.69 -8.76 1.84
C MET A 291 3.45 -9.82 2.64
N LYS A 292 2.69 -10.59 3.43
CA LYS A 292 3.13 -11.72 4.24
C LYS A 292 2.69 -13.05 3.61
N ALA A 293 3.20 -14.16 4.16
CA ALA A 293 2.77 -15.49 3.79
C ALA A 293 1.24 -15.66 3.95
N GLY A 294 0.60 -16.44 3.07
CA GLY A 294 -0.85 -16.66 3.10
C GLY A 294 -1.69 -15.58 2.40
N MET A 295 -1.08 -14.80 1.48
CA MET A 295 -1.73 -13.67 0.79
C MET A 295 -2.33 -12.67 1.78
N ASP A 296 -1.54 -12.29 2.79
CA ASP A 296 -1.92 -11.35 3.84
C ASP A 296 -1.22 -9.99 3.62
N LEU A 297 -2.02 -8.97 3.34
CA LEU A 297 -1.57 -7.61 3.09
C LEU A 297 -1.76 -6.76 4.35
N ASN A 298 -0.65 -6.30 4.93
CA ASN A 298 -0.69 -5.24 5.92
C ASN A 298 -0.72 -3.89 5.20
N ILE A 299 -1.86 -3.20 5.27
CA ILE A 299 -2.11 -1.97 4.50
C ILE A 299 -1.32 -0.80 5.12
N LEU A 300 -0.56 -0.11 4.26
CA LEU A 300 0.18 1.12 4.59
C LEU A 300 -0.53 2.37 4.05
N ALA A 301 -1.11 2.27 2.86
CA ALA A 301 -1.79 3.39 2.22
C ALA A 301 -2.86 2.92 1.24
N VAL A 302 -3.80 3.81 0.95
CA VAL A 302 -4.87 3.63 -0.03
C VAL A 302 -4.96 4.86 -0.91
N PHE A 303 -5.07 4.64 -2.22
CA PHE A 303 -5.22 5.67 -3.24
C PHE A 303 -6.51 5.41 -4.02
N ASP A 304 -7.23 6.48 -4.38
CA ASP A 304 -8.33 6.36 -5.35
C ASP A 304 -7.78 6.01 -6.74
N ARG A 305 -8.59 5.36 -7.58
CA ARG A 305 -8.25 5.00 -8.96
C ARG A 305 -9.23 5.56 -9.98
#